data_AF-A0A820KCK0-F1
#
_entry.id   AF-A0A820KCK0-F1
#
_cell.length_a   1.000
_cell.length_b   1.000
_cell.length_c   1.000
_cell.angle_alpha   90.00
_cell.angle_beta   90.00
_cell.angle_gamma   90.00
#
_symmetry.space_group_name_H-M   'P 1'
#
loop_
_entity.id
_entity.type
_entity.pdbx_description
1 polymer ?
#
loop_
_entity_poly.entity_id
_entity_poly.type
_entity_poly.pdbx_seq_one_letter_code
_entity_poly.pdbx_strand_id
1 'polypeptide(L)'
;MDEITFDTPSIIKLGSFAGKIKYCLFDTFFIPLLKIFKLKIKYIDNQLIVIANDGLEDILLHNLIWEYFYQYTIPDNYTIYHRNGITMDNRLENLLLISNNMIYLPLKSSSQSSFYWNIISNLPVDMDEVDYHNSISNQSDLYECHNAACTQLLINSS
;
A
#
# COMPACT_ATOMS: atom_id res chain seq x y z
N MET A 1 15.20 15.93 -24.07
CA MET A 1 14.30 15.78 -22.91
C MET A 1 13.80 14.38 -23.04
N ASP A 2 14.51 13.45 -22.40
CA ASP A 2 14.21 12.03 -22.54
C ASP A 2 12.99 11.74 -21.67
N GLU A 3 11.95 11.21 -22.30
CA GLU A 3 10.74 10.76 -21.64
C GLU A 3 11.15 9.59 -20.74
N ILE A 4 11.15 9.82 -19.42
CA ILE A 4 11.46 8.78 -18.43
C ILE A 4 10.33 7.75 -18.54
N THR A 5 10.56 6.68 -19.28
CA THR A 5 9.68 5.52 -19.31
C THR A 5 9.82 4.80 -17.97
N PHE A 6 8.77 4.83 -17.16
CA PHE A 6 8.68 4.00 -15.97
C PHE A 6 8.57 2.55 -16.41
N ASP A 7 9.55 1.73 -16.05
CA ASP A 7 9.50 0.27 -16.24
C ASP A 7 8.21 -0.30 -15.64
N THR A 8 7.73 -1.42 -16.18
CA THR A 8 6.64 -2.20 -15.57
C THR A 8 6.91 -2.40 -14.07
N PRO A 9 5.95 -2.11 -13.18
CA PRO A 9 6.17 -2.19 -11.75
C PRO A 9 6.45 -3.63 -11.31
N SER A 10 7.31 -3.77 -10.30
CA SER A 10 7.49 -5.03 -9.58
C SER A 10 6.38 -5.22 -8.55
N ILE A 11 5.97 -6.48 -8.39
CA ILE A 11 5.01 -6.88 -7.38
C ILE A 11 5.61 -7.97 -6.50
N ILE A 12 5.37 -7.88 -5.19
CA ILE A 12 5.76 -8.90 -4.22
C ILE A 12 4.59 -9.26 -3.30
N LYS A 13 4.40 -10.55 -3.04
CA LYS A 13 3.45 -11.05 -2.04
C LYS A 13 4.04 -10.87 -0.64
N LEU A 14 3.32 -10.17 0.23
CA LEU A 14 3.75 -9.86 1.61
C LEU A 14 3.20 -10.83 2.66
N GLY A 15 2.16 -11.59 2.31
CA GLY A 15 1.44 -12.49 3.22
C GLY A 15 -0.05 -12.17 3.28
N SER A 16 -0.77 -12.74 4.24
CA SER A 16 -2.20 -12.49 4.44
C SER A 16 -2.44 -11.57 5.65
N PHE A 17 -3.44 -10.71 5.54
CA PHE A 17 -3.97 -9.92 6.66
C PHE A 17 -5.49 -9.95 6.59
N ALA A 18 -6.15 -10.30 7.69
CA ALA A 18 -7.60 -10.51 7.75
C ALA A 18 -8.11 -11.46 6.63
N GLY A 19 -7.41 -12.58 6.44
CA GLY A 19 -7.76 -13.59 5.42
C GLY A 19 -7.51 -13.17 3.96
N LYS A 20 -7.05 -11.95 3.70
CA LYS A 20 -6.78 -11.46 2.33
C LYS A 20 -5.27 -11.36 2.10
N ILE A 21 -4.79 -11.94 1.00
CA ILE A 21 -3.40 -11.77 0.56
C ILE A 21 -3.14 -10.29 0.26
N LYS A 22 -1.98 -9.81 0.67
CA LYS A 22 -1.50 -8.45 0.44
C LYS A 22 -0.27 -8.49 -0.44
N TYR A 23 -0.24 -7.57 -1.40
CA TYR A 23 0.87 -7.41 -2.34
C TYR A 23 1.39 -5.98 -2.25
N CYS A 24 2.69 -5.80 -2.41
CA CYS A 24 3.33 -4.50 -2.53
C CYS A 24 3.78 -4.26 -3.96
N LEU A 25 3.53 -3.06 -4.46
CA LEU A 25 4.02 -2.57 -5.74
C LEU A 25 5.17 -1.58 -5.51
N PHE A 26 6.19 -1.61 -6.37
CA PHE A 26 7.31 -0.67 -6.41
C PHE A 26 7.99 -0.74 -7.78
N ASP A 27 8.82 0.24 -8.14
CA ASP A 27 9.52 0.25 -9.43
C ASP A 27 10.67 -0.78 -9.48
N THR A 28 10.85 -1.45 -10.62
CA THR A 28 11.85 -2.52 -10.84
C THR A 28 13.28 -2.11 -10.50
N PHE A 29 13.65 -0.84 -10.73
CA PHE A 29 15.00 -0.37 -10.45
C PHE A 29 15.34 -0.37 -8.94
N PHE A 30 14.36 -0.48 -8.05
CA PHE A 30 14.59 -0.67 -6.61
C PHE A 30 14.88 -2.13 -6.22
N ILE A 31 14.72 -3.12 -7.11
CA ILE A 31 14.99 -4.53 -6.80
C ILE A 31 16.39 -4.74 -6.18
N PRO A 32 17.50 -4.19 -6.70
CA PRO A 32 18.82 -4.40 -6.11
C PRO A 32 18.92 -3.91 -4.67
N LEU A 33 18.29 -2.77 -4.36
CA LEU A 33 18.20 -2.23 -3.00
C LEU A 33 17.35 -3.13 -2.11
N LEU A 34 16.15 -3.51 -2.56
CA LEU A 34 15.19 -4.20 -1.70
C LEU A 34 15.56 -5.67 -1.43
N LYS A 35 16.46 -6.26 -2.23
CA LYS A 35 16.95 -7.64 -2.04
C LYS A 35 17.66 -7.87 -0.70
N ILE A 36 18.23 -6.85 -0.09
CA ILE A 36 18.90 -6.99 1.22
C ILE A 36 17.93 -6.87 2.40
N PHE A 37 16.66 -6.55 2.14
CA PHE A 37 15.64 -6.39 3.17
C PHE A 37 14.60 -7.51 3.11
N LYS A 38 14.06 -7.88 4.27
CA LYS A 38 12.83 -8.65 4.40
C LYS A 38 11.64 -7.70 4.47
N LEU A 39 10.81 -7.68 3.43
CA LEU A 39 9.59 -6.87 3.40
C LEU A 39 8.47 -7.54 4.22
N LYS A 40 7.76 -6.75 5.04
CA LYS A 40 6.66 -7.20 5.89
C LYS A 40 5.58 -6.13 5.97
N ILE A 41 4.41 -6.49 6.52
CA ILE A 41 3.34 -5.56 6.84
C ILE A 41 3.30 -5.32 8.35
N LYS A 42 3.11 -4.07 8.74
CA LYS A 42 2.78 -3.67 10.12
C LYS A 42 1.51 -2.84 10.15
N TYR A 43 0.80 -2.88 11.27
CA TYR A 43 -0.32 -2.00 11.54
C TYR A 43 0.18 -0.82 12.41
N ILE A 44 0.16 0.39 11.85
CA ILE A 44 0.66 1.62 12.48
C ILE A 44 -0.40 2.70 12.25
N ASP A 45 -0.82 3.40 13.30
CA ASP A 45 -1.78 4.51 13.24
C ASP A 45 -3.04 4.24 12.40
N ASN A 46 -3.62 3.06 12.59
CA ASN A 46 -4.79 2.55 11.87
C ASN A 46 -4.60 2.27 10.37
N GLN A 47 -3.37 2.11 9.93
CA GLN A 47 -3.03 1.77 8.55
C GLN A 47 -2.11 0.56 8.49
N LEU A 48 -2.32 -0.29 7.48
CA LEU A 48 -1.34 -1.31 7.13
C LEU A 48 -0.24 -0.66 6.32
N ILE A 49 1.00 -0.74 6.78
CA ILE A 49 2.15 -0.13 6.13
C ILE A 49 3.19 -1.20 5.83
N VAL A 50 3.82 -1.09 4.65
CA VAL A 50 4.93 -1.97 4.29
C VAL A 50 6.21 -1.45 4.93
N ILE A 51 6.93 -2.35 5.59
CA ILE A 51 8.24 -2.09 6.17
C ILE A 51 9.31 -2.92 5.48
N ALA A 52 10.53 -2.39 5.45
CA ALA A 52 11.75 -3.07 5.07
C ALA A 52 12.58 -3.34 6.32
N ASN A 53 12.96 -4.61 6.54
CA ASN A 53 13.73 -5.03 7.71
C ASN A 53 15.05 -5.66 7.29
N ASP A 54 16.18 -5.10 7.71
CA ASP A 54 17.51 -5.61 7.43
C ASP A 54 17.99 -6.65 8.46
N GLY A 55 17.17 -6.92 9.48
CA GLY A 55 17.48 -7.80 10.60
C GLY A 55 17.81 -7.06 11.90
N LEU A 56 18.05 -5.75 11.84
CA LEU A 56 18.30 -4.89 12.99
C LEU A 56 17.13 -3.95 13.24
N GLU A 57 16.65 -3.28 12.19
CA GLU A 57 15.64 -2.24 12.30
C GLU A 57 14.51 -2.40 11.28
N ASP A 58 13.35 -1.82 11.61
CA ASP A 58 12.20 -1.77 10.72
C ASP A 58 12.08 -0.36 10.17
N ILE A 59 12.27 -0.21 8.86
CA ILE A 59 12.20 1.06 8.15
C ILE A 59 10.90 1.09 7.34
N LEU A 60 10.20 2.23 7.32
CA LEU A 60 9.04 2.39 6.45
C LEU A 60 9.50 2.30 4.98
N LEU A 61 8.91 1.39 4.20
CA LEU A 61 9.38 1.14 2.83
C LEU A 61 9.31 2.39 1.96
N HIS A 62 8.26 3.19 2.11
CA HIS A 62 8.10 4.44 1.36
C HIS A 62 9.17 5.49 1.72
N ASN A 63 9.67 5.50 2.96
CA ASN A 63 10.79 6.38 3.34
C ASN A 63 12.06 5.89 2.68
N LEU A 64 12.38 4.59 2.83
CA LEU A 64 13.57 3.98 2.23
C LEU A 64 13.65 4.23 0.72
N ILE A 65 12.55 4.02 0.00
CA ILE A 65 12.46 4.24 -1.45
C ILE A 65 12.70 5.71 -1.80
N TRP A 66 12.02 6.62 -1.08
CA TRP A 66 12.10 8.06 -1.37
C TRP A 66 13.51 8.60 -1.09
N GLU A 67 14.06 8.29 0.09
CA GLU A 67 15.39 8.75 0.50
C GLU A 67 16.48 8.18 -0.41
N TYR A 68 16.38 6.92 -0.80
CA TYR A 68 17.32 6.30 -1.74
C TYR A 68 17.27 6.97 -3.12
N PHE A 69 16.08 7.25 -3.65
CA PHE A 69 15.96 7.85 -4.97
C PHE A 69 16.45 9.30 -5.00
N TYR A 70 16.02 10.11 -4.03
CA TYR A 70 16.35 11.54 -3.98
C TYR A 70 17.70 11.84 -3.31
N GLN A 71 18.34 10.84 -2.71
CA GLN A 71 19.61 10.98 -1.98
C GLN A 71 19.51 12.05 -0.88
N TYR A 72 18.38 12.06 -0.18
CA TYR A 72 18.02 13.08 0.81
C TYR A 72 17.28 12.45 1.97
N THR A 73 17.66 12.80 3.20
CA THR A 73 16.96 12.36 4.43
C THR A 73 15.68 13.16 4.61
N ILE A 74 14.58 12.48 4.93
CA ILE A 74 13.29 13.12 5.21
C ILE A 74 13.42 13.94 6.51
N PRO A 75 13.16 15.26 6.48
CA PRO A 75 13.22 16.06 7.70
C PRO A 75 12.05 15.76 8.64
N ASP A 76 12.26 15.90 9.95
CA ASP A 76 11.27 15.55 11.01
C ASP A 76 9.89 16.18 10.85
N ASN A 77 9.80 17.34 10.19
CA ASN A 77 8.56 18.06 9.94
C ASN A 77 7.89 17.72 8.59
N TYR A 78 8.33 16.64 7.95
CA TYR A 78 7.78 16.10 6.72
C TYR A 78 7.48 14.61 6.85
N THR A 79 6.63 14.13 5.95
CA THR A 79 6.28 12.72 5.81
C THR A 79 6.04 12.38 4.35
N ILE A 80 6.08 11.09 4.02
CA ILE A 80 5.75 10.59 2.69
C ILE A 80 4.27 10.25 2.64
N TYR A 81 3.62 10.77 1.61
CA TYR A 81 2.21 10.59 1.33
C TYR A 81 2.00 9.80 0.05
N HIS A 82 1.13 8.79 0.10
CA HIS A 82 0.70 8.03 -1.07
C HIS A 82 -0.43 8.76 -1.78
N ARG A 83 -0.20 9.25 -3.00
CA ARG A 83 -1.17 10.06 -3.77
C ARG A 83 -2.52 9.37 -3.93
N ASN A 84 -2.51 8.05 -4.11
CA ASN A 84 -3.71 7.22 -4.24
C ASN A 84 -4.30 6.73 -2.90
N GLY A 85 -3.68 7.06 -1.76
CA GLY A 85 -4.09 6.59 -0.43
C GLY A 85 -3.85 5.09 -0.17
N ILE A 86 -3.13 4.40 -1.05
CA ILE A 86 -2.82 2.96 -0.92
C ILE A 86 -1.37 2.82 -0.49
N THR A 87 -1.16 2.54 0.80
CA THR A 87 0.14 2.31 1.44
C THR A 87 0.94 1.13 0.87
N MET A 88 0.28 0.25 0.12
CA MET A 88 0.87 -0.90 -0.57
C MET A 88 1.43 -0.54 -1.96
N ASP A 89 1.10 0.63 -2.51
CA ASP A 89 1.61 1.12 -3.80
C ASP A 89 2.80 2.06 -3.57
N ASN A 90 4.00 1.50 -3.45
CA ASN A 90 5.23 2.23 -3.15
C ASN A 90 6.03 2.58 -4.43
N ARG A 91 5.35 2.66 -5.59
CA ARG A 91 5.94 3.22 -6.81
C ARG A 91 6.28 4.69 -6.58
N LEU A 92 7.45 5.11 -7.05
CA LEU A 92 8.00 6.44 -6.79
C LEU A 92 7.05 7.56 -7.22
N GLU A 93 6.38 7.42 -8.37
CA GLU A 93 5.39 8.38 -8.87
C GLU A 93 4.19 8.59 -7.94
N ASN A 94 3.89 7.60 -7.09
CA ASN A 94 2.80 7.62 -6.12
C ASN A 94 3.24 8.22 -4.77
N LEU A 95 4.54 8.40 -4.53
CA LEU A 95 5.07 8.96 -3.29
C LEU A 95 5.25 10.48 -3.41
N LEU A 96 4.88 11.20 -2.35
CA LEU A 96 5.00 12.65 -2.27
C LEU A 96 5.50 13.07 -0.89
N LEU A 97 6.59 13.83 -0.83
CA LEU A 97 7.02 14.47 0.41
C LEU A 97 6.09 15.65 0.73
N ILE A 98 5.45 15.64 1.89
CA ILE A 98 4.55 16.69 2.36
C ILE A 98 4.97 17.18 3.74
N SER A 99 4.71 18.46 4.05
CA SER A 99 4.92 18.97 5.40
C SER A 99 3.81 18.48 6.32
N ASN A 100 4.15 18.12 7.56
CA ASN A 100 3.20 17.62 8.57
C ASN A 100 2.11 18.64 8.94
N ASN A 101 2.32 19.92 8.65
CA ASN A 101 1.34 20.99 8.86
C ASN A 101 0.32 21.11 7.71
N MET A 102 0.49 20.37 6.62
CA MET A 102 -0.45 20.37 5.50
C MET A 102 -1.48 19.26 5.66
N ILE A 103 -2.75 19.62 5.52
CA ILE A 103 -3.84 18.64 5.41
C ILE A 103 -3.91 18.23 3.94
N TYR A 104 -3.40 17.04 3.61
CA TYR A 104 -3.57 16.46 2.29
C TYR A 104 -4.85 15.62 2.27
N LEU A 105 -5.86 16.10 1.56
CA LEU A 105 -7.02 15.26 1.26
C LEU A 105 -6.58 14.28 0.16
N PRO A 106 -6.75 12.95 0.36
CA PRO A 106 -6.49 12.02 -0.72
C PRO A 106 -7.31 12.46 -1.92
N LEU A 107 -6.65 12.55 -3.08
CA LEU A 107 -7.37 12.66 -4.34
C LEU A 107 -8.28 11.44 -4.36
N LYS A 108 -9.57 11.64 -4.06
CA LYS A 108 -10.59 10.58 -4.16
C LYS A 108 -10.41 10.02 -5.55
N SER A 109 -9.90 8.80 -5.66
CA SER A 109 -9.83 8.11 -6.93
C SER A 109 -11.27 8.04 -7.43
N SER A 110 -11.55 8.84 -8.45
CA SER A 110 -12.88 9.06 -8.98
C SER A 110 -13.33 7.80 -9.71
N SER A 111 -13.68 6.71 -9.01
CA SER A 111 -14.22 5.47 -9.57
C SER A 111 -13.42 4.79 -10.71
N GLN A 112 -12.30 5.39 -11.14
CA GLN A 112 -11.31 4.80 -12.00
C GLN A 112 -10.41 3.98 -11.09
N SER A 113 -10.62 2.67 -11.16
CA SER A 113 -9.78 1.61 -10.61
C SER A 113 -8.33 2.09 -10.40
N SER A 114 -7.89 2.19 -9.15
CA SER A 114 -6.49 2.55 -8.88
C SER A 114 -5.59 1.58 -9.64
N PHE A 115 -4.49 2.07 -10.19
CA PHE A 115 -3.53 1.24 -10.93
C PHE A 115 -3.09 0.02 -10.09
N TYR A 116 -2.93 0.22 -8.77
CA TYR A 116 -2.73 -0.86 -7.82
C TYR A 116 -3.83 -1.94 -7.92
N TRP A 117 -5.10 -1.59 -7.73
CA TRP A 117 -6.19 -2.56 -7.76
C TRP A 117 -6.31 -3.23 -9.13
N ASN A 118 -6.06 -2.51 -10.22
CA ASN A 118 -6.01 -3.11 -11.56
C ASN A 118 -4.95 -4.20 -11.68
N ILE A 119 -3.75 -3.99 -11.13
CA ILE A 119 -2.73 -5.03 -11.14
C ILE A 119 -3.15 -6.19 -10.26
N ILE A 120 -3.58 -5.94 -9.03
CA ILE A 120 -3.96 -7.01 -8.09
C ILE A 120 -5.10 -7.87 -8.63
N SER A 121 -6.12 -7.26 -9.23
CA SER A 121 -7.26 -7.98 -9.81
C SER A 121 -6.92 -8.83 -11.03
N ASN A 122 -5.80 -8.57 -11.69
CA ASN A 122 -5.33 -9.34 -12.85
C ASN A 122 -4.25 -10.37 -12.49
N LEU A 123 -3.87 -10.48 -11.21
CA LEU A 123 -2.98 -11.56 -10.79
C LEU A 123 -3.68 -12.90 -10.95
N PRO A 124 -2.95 -13.95 -11.37
CA PRO A 124 -3.49 -15.29 -11.28
C PRO A 124 -3.86 -15.56 -9.82
N VAL A 125 -5.05 -16.11 -9.58
CA VAL A 125 -5.42 -16.59 -8.24
C VAL A 125 -4.39 -17.65 -7.89
N ASP A 126 -3.58 -17.39 -6.85
CA ASP A 126 -2.64 -18.39 -6.34
C ASP A 126 -3.45 -19.66 -6.03
N MET A 127 -3.15 -20.77 -6.70
CA MET A 127 -3.80 -22.07 -6.49
C MET A 127 -3.52 -22.69 -5.11
N ASP A 128 -2.98 -21.91 -4.16
CA ASP A 128 -2.68 -22.34 -2.79
C ASP A 128 -3.76 -21.94 -1.77
N GLU A 129 -4.93 -21.44 -2.21
CA GLU A 129 -6.10 -21.19 -1.35
C GLU A 129 -7.00 -22.44 -1.13
N VAL A 130 -6.59 -23.63 -1.56
CA VAL A 130 -7.46 -24.83 -1.53
C VAL A 130 -7.43 -25.63 -0.22
N ASP A 131 -6.44 -25.50 0.67
CA ASP A 131 -6.29 -26.44 1.80
C ASP A 131 -6.45 -25.87 3.22
N TYR A 132 -6.84 -24.59 3.41
CA TYR A 132 -7.04 -24.05 4.77
C TYR A 132 -8.51 -24.03 5.24
N HIS A 133 -9.48 -24.27 4.36
CA HIS A 133 -10.91 -24.18 4.73
C HIS A 133 -11.55 -25.46 5.28
N ASN A 134 -10.80 -26.56 5.45
CA ASN A 134 -11.33 -27.81 6.03
C ASN A 134 -11.03 -28.01 7.52
N SER A 135 -10.48 -27.00 8.21
CA SER A 135 -10.37 -27.03 9.67
C SER A 135 -10.66 -25.65 10.25
N ILE A 136 -11.94 -25.32 10.38
CA ILE A 136 -12.60 -24.65 11.52
C ILE A 136 -14.03 -24.38 11.07
N SER A 137 -14.88 -25.36 11.36
CA SER A 137 -16.30 -25.13 11.53
C SER A 137 -16.52 -24.29 12.80
N ASN A 138 -17.50 -23.38 12.73
CA ASN A 138 -18.08 -22.59 13.82
C ASN A 138 -17.30 -21.34 14.25
N GLN A 139 -17.69 -20.14 13.78
CA GLN A 139 -18.62 -19.24 14.49
C GLN A 139 -18.64 -17.82 13.86
N SER A 140 -19.87 -17.35 13.63
CA SER A 140 -20.38 -15.96 13.69
C SER A 140 -19.73 -14.86 12.83
N ASP A 141 -20.53 -14.40 11.86
CA ASP A 141 -20.90 -13.00 11.60
C ASP A 141 -19.78 -11.95 11.58
N LEU A 142 -19.26 -11.66 10.39
CA LEU A 142 -18.76 -10.33 10.04
C LEU A 142 -19.09 -10.03 8.57
N TYR A 143 -20.13 -9.23 8.36
CA TYR A 143 -20.37 -8.56 7.09
C TYR A 143 -19.27 -7.50 6.87
N GLU A 144 -18.35 -7.75 5.95
CA GLU A 144 -17.50 -6.69 5.38
C GLU A 144 -18.07 -6.29 4.01
N CYS A 145 -18.55 -5.05 3.91
CA CYS A 145 -19.18 -4.49 2.72
C CYS A 145 -18.19 -4.38 1.56
N HIS A 146 -18.49 -5.07 0.45
CA HIS A 146 -17.70 -5.01 -0.79
C HIS A 146 -18.08 -3.85 -1.73
N ASN A 147 -18.81 -2.82 -1.27
CA ASN A 147 -19.11 -1.64 -2.08
C ASN A 147 -19.29 -0.40 -1.18
N ALA A 148 -18.47 0.63 -1.36
CA ALA A 148 -18.68 1.93 -0.70
C ALA A 148 -19.58 2.82 -1.58
N ALA A 149 -20.88 2.82 -1.32
CA ALA A 149 -21.75 3.95 -1.60
C ALA A 149 -22.79 4.09 -0.48
N CYS A 150 -22.58 5.08 0.41
CA CYS A 150 -23.55 5.82 1.26
C CYS A 150 -22.76 6.40 2.44
N THR A 151 -22.73 7.72 2.65
CA THR A 151 -23.78 8.39 3.43
C THR A 151 -23.85 9.87 3.07
N GLN A 152 -25.05 10.33 2.71
CA GLN A 152 -25.45 11.72 2.78
C GLN A 152 -25.91 11.99 4.22
N LEU A 153 -25.20 12.82 4.98
CA LEU A 153 -25.71 13.33 6.25
C LEU A 153 -26.47 14.63 5.96
N LEU A 154 -27.80 14.55 5.92
CA LEU A 154 -28.67 15.70 6.19
C LEU A 154 -29.21 15.50 7.60
N ILE A 155 -28.77 16.35 8.53
CA ILE A 155 -29.38 16.50 9.84
C ILE A 155 -30.51 17.52 9.68
N ASN A 156 -31.72 17.10 10.06
CA ASN A 156 -32.93 17.91 10.03
C ASN A 156 -32.77 19.20 10.84
N SER A 157 -33.31 20.30 10.30
CA SER A 157 -33.69 21.46 11.09
C SER A 157 -35.08 21.94 10.65
N SER A 158 -36.09 21.52 11.41
CA SER A 158 -37.26 22.29 11.91
C SER A 158 -38.24 21.33 12.56
#